data_AF-A0A6G1REI5-F1
#
_entry.id   AF-A0A6G1REI5-F1
#
_cell.length_a   1.000
_cell.length_b   1.000
_cell.length_c   1.000
_cell.angle_alpha   90.00
_cell.angle_beta   90.00
_cell.angle_gamma   90.00
#
_symmetry.space_group_name_H-M   'P 1'
#
loop_
_entity.id
_entity.type
_entity.pdbx_description
1 polymer ?
#
loop_
_entity_poly.entity_id
_entity_poly.type
_entity_poly.pdbx_seq_one_letter_code
_entity_poly.pdbx_strand_id
1 'polypeptide(L)'
;GGVCKEEGDGLKCACQFQCHTNYIPVCGSNGDTYQNECFLKRASCKHQKEITVVSRGPCYSDNGSGSGEGEYEGSGTEVQRKHSKCGVCKYRAECDEDAENVG
;
A
#
# COMPACT_ATOMS: atom_id res chain seq x y z
N GLY A 1 8.13 -6.95 -0.12
CA GLY A 1 7.14 -8.00 0.14
C GLY A 1 6.35 -7.63 1.37
N GLY A 2 5.08 -8.00 1.40
CA GLY A 2 4.27 -8.03 2.63
C GLY A 2 4.14 -9.46 3.15
N VAL A 3 3.79 -9.60 4.42
CA VAL A 3 3.33 -10.88 5.02
C VAL A 3 2.10 -10.60 5.87
N CYS A 4 1.07 -11.45 5.82
CA CYS A 4 -0.06 -11.33 6.75
C CYS A 4 0.39 -11.76 8.15
N LYS A 5 0.08 -10.94 9.17
CA LYS A 5 0.31 -11.27 10.58
C LYS A 5 -0.96 -11.05 11.38
N GLU A 6 -1.22 -11.94 12.33
CA GLU A 6 -2.27 -11.77 13.33
C GLU A 6 -1.76 -10.85 14.45
N GLU A 7 -2.45 -9.75 14.71
CA GLU A 7 -2.16 -8.83 15.80
C GLU A 7 -3.42 -8.65 16.65
N GLY A 8 -3.51 -9.42 17.75
CA GLY A 8 -4.66 -9.41 18.64
C GLY A 8 -5.91 -9.97 17.97
N ASP A 9 -6.90 -9.10 17.75
CA ASP A 9 -8.23 -9.43 17.19
C ASP A 9 -8.31 -9.20 15.66
N GLY A 10 -7.19 -8.86 15.02
CA GLY A 10 -7.18 -8.50 13.60
C GLY A 10 -5.94 -8.99 12.83
N LEU A 11 -6.13 -9.31 11.56
CA LEU A 11 -5.06 -9.64 10.61
C LEU A 11 -4.54 -8.36 9.94
N LYS A 12 -3.23 -8.09 10.03
CA LYS A 12 -2.56 -6.94 9.41
C LYS A 12 -1.49 -7.39 8.41
N CYS A 13 -1.37 -6.68 7.29
CA CYS A 13 -0.26 -6.87 6.34
C CYS A 13 1.02 -6.21 6.89
N ALA A 14 1.96 -7.03 7.37
CA ALA A 14 3.29 -6.59 7.76
C ALA A 14 4.17 -6.42 6.52
N CYS A 15 4.30 -5.17 6.07
CA CYS A 15 5.09 -4.77 4.91
C CYS A 15 6.57 -4.61 5.26
N GLN A 16 7.31 -5.71 5.20
CA GLN A 16 8.75 -5.74 5.50
C GLN A 16 9.56 -5.42 4.25
N PHE A 17 9.84 -4.13 4.03
CA PHE A 17 10.73 -3.66 2.96
C PHE A 17 12.00 -3.10 3.58
N GLN A 18 13.15 -3.70 3.24
CA GLN A 18 14.46 -3.13 3.54
C GLN A 18 14.76 -2.06 2.49
N CYS A 19 14.53 -0.80 2.85
CA CYS A 19 14.75 0.33 1.97
C CYS A 19 16.06 1.03 2.32
N HIS A 20 16.86 1.36 1.30
CA HIS A 20 17.96 2.30 1.48
C HIS A 20 17.43 3.69 1.82
N THR A 21 18.21 4.47 2.56
CA THR A 21 17.86 5.84 2.95
C THR A 21 18.29 6.90 1.93
N ASN A 22 18.90 6.48 0.81
CA ASN A 22 19.24 7.40 -0.28
C ASN A 22 17.98 8.13 -0.77
N TYR A 23 18.09 9.46 -0.84
CA TYR A 23 17.03 10.34 -1.32
C TYR A 23 17.08 10.41 -2.84
N ILE A 24 16.15 9.69 -3.47
CA ILE A 24 15.98 9.61 -4.93
C ILE A 24 14.46 9.70 -5.17
N PRO A 25 13.87 10.91 -5.07
CA PRO A 25 12.44 11.05 -4.95
C PRO A 25 11.70 10.54 -6.19
N VAL A 26 10.51 10.00 -5.97
CA VAL A 26 9.60 9.54 -7.03
C VAL A 26 8.19 10.03 -6.76
N CYS A 27 7.47 10.35 -7.82
CA CYS A 27 6.06 10.71 -7.76
C CYS A 27 5.19 9.47 -7.91
N GLY A 28 4.31 9.21 -6.94
CA GLY A 28 3.35 8.13 -6.98
C GLY A 28 2.10 8.47 -7.81
N SER A 29 1.40 7.44 -8.27
CA SER A 29 0.11 7.55 -8.98
C SER A 29 -1.02 8.15 -8.13
N ASN A 30 -0.83 8.20 -6.82
CA ASN A 30 -1.71 8.87 -5.87
C ASN A 30 -1.39 10.36 -5.69
N GLY A 31 -0.40 10.91 -6.40
CA GLY A 31 0.01 12.31 -6.27
C GLY A 31 0.98 12.58 -5.11
N ASP A 32 1.39 11.55 -4.36
CA ASP A 32 2.32 11.70 -3.25
C ASP A 32 3.78 11.53 -3.70
N THR A 33 4.67 12.32 -3.10
CA THR A 33 6.11 12.17 -3.31
C THR A 33 6.70 11.19 -2.29
N TYR A 34 7.42 10.19 -2.77
CA TYR A 34 8.13 9.22 -1.94
C TYR A 34 9.64 9.45 -2.00
N GLN A 35 10.33 9.29 -0.87
CA GLN A 35 11.79 9.45 -0.76
C GLN A 35 12.55 8.60 -1.79
N ASN A 36 12.05 7.40 -2.10
CA ASN A 36 12.48 6.57 -3.21
C ASN A 36 11.43 5.50 -3.52
N GLU A 37 11.65 4.75 -4.59
CA GLU A 37 10.74 3.70 -5.07
C GLU A 37 10.48 2.60 -4.02
N CYS A 38 11.44 2.29 -3.16
CA CYS A 38 11.21 1.30 -2.10
C CYS A 38 10.19 1.79 -1.07
N PHE A 39 10.27 3.07 -0.68
CA PHE A 39 9.29 3.67 0.22
C PHE A 39 7.89 3.74 -0.42
N LEU A 40 7.81 3.99 -1.73
CA LEU A 40 6.56 3.94 -2.50
C LEU A 40 5.94 2.53 -2.45
N LYS A 41 6.73 1.48 -2.73
CA LYS A 41 6.26 0.07 -2.66
C LYS A 41 5.82 -0.31 -1.26
N ARG A 42 6.55 0.16 -0.24
CA ARG A 42 6.18 -0.07 1.16
C ARG A 42 4.86 0.63 1.52
N ALA A 43 4.64 1.84 1.03
CA ALA A 43 3.38 2.56 1.21
C ALA A 43 2.23 1.84 0.51
N SER A 44 2.41 1.41 -0.74
CA SER A 44 1.44 0.60 -1.48
C SER A 44 0.98 -0.64 -0.70
N CYS A 45 1.94 -1.37 -0.13
CA CYS A 45 1.65 -2.51 0.73
C CYS A 45 0.94 -2.11 2.03
N LYS A 46 1.39 -1.05 2.73
CA LYS A 46 0.79 -0.65 4.02
C LYS A 46 -0.64 -0.14 3.87
N HIS A 47 -0.90 0.63 2.81
CA HIS A 47 -2.21 1.20 2.55
C HIS A 47 -3.15 0.25 1.82
N GLN A 48 -2.66 -0.92 1.38
CA GLN A 48 -3.41 -1.82 0.51
C GLN A 48 -4.00 -1.06 -0.69
N LYS A 49 -3.14 -0.26 -1.35
CA LYS A 49 -3.48 0.51 -2.55
C LYS A 49 -2.40 0.32 -3.59
N GLU A 50 -2.79 0.23 -4.85
CA GLU A 50 -1.82 0.25 -5.94
C GLU A 50 -1.24 1.65 -6.07
N ILE A 51 0.07 1.77 -5.85
CA ILE A 51 0.80 3.01 -6.06
C ILE A 51 1.93 2.66 -7.02
N THR A 52 1.91 3.29 -8.19
CA THR A 52 2.94 3.13 -9.22
C THR A 52 3.75 4.40 -9.34
N VAL A 53 4.98 4.30 -9.84
CA VAL A 53 5.78 5.49 -10.14
C VAL A 53 5.23 6.14 -11.40
N VAL A 54 4.78 7.39 -11.29
CA VAL A 54 4.37 8.21 -12.43
C VAL A 54 5.53 9.02 -12.98
N SER A 55 6.39 9.54 -12.11
CA SER A 55 7.55 10.33 -12.53
C SER A 55 8.74 10.13 -11.60
N ARG A 56 9.94 10.31 -12.16
CA ARG A 56 11.19 10.41 -11.40
C ARG A 56 11.34 11.86 -10.92
N GLY A 57 11.51 12.05 -9.62
CA GLY A 57 11.43 13.36 -8.97
C GLY A 57 10.16 13.52 -8.13
N PRO A 58 10.06 14.61 -7.35
CA PRO A 58 8.85 14.92 -6.58
C PRO A 58 7.66 15.27 -7.48
N CYS A 59 6.45 14.98 -7.01
CA CYS A 59 5.20 15.33 -7.73
C CYS A 59 5.02 16.84 -7.87
N TYR A 60 5.43 17.60 -6.86
CA TYR A 60 5.38 19.05 -6.85
C TYR A 60 6.78 19.56 -6.49
N SER A 61 7.43 20.21 -7.44
CA SER A 61 8.64 20.99 -7.17
C SER A 61 8.18 22.35 -6.67
N ASP A 62 8.62 22.73 -5.47
CA ASP A 62 8.19 23.91 -4.72
C ASP A 62 7.97 25.15 -5.62
N ASN A 63 6.70 25.46 -5.91
CA ASN A 63 6.20 26.77 -6.32
C ASN A 63 4.70 26.80 -6.03
N GLY A 64 4.37 27.22 -4.80
CA GLY A 64 3.09 27.84 -4.47
C GLY A 64 1.90 26.90 -4.17
N SER A 65 1.56 26.87 -2.89
CA SER A 65 0.19 26.78 -2.34
C SER A 65 -0.56 25.43 -2.43
N GLY A 66 -0.66 24.77 -1.26
CA GLY A 66 -1.78 23.89 -0.92
C GLY A 66 -3.11 24.67 -0.88
N SER A 67 -4.29 24.05 -0.84
CA SER A 67 -4.64 22.72 -0.35
C SER A 67 -5.83 22.20 -1.16
N GLY A 68 -5.77 20.95 -1.62
CA GLY A 68 -6.96 20.21 -2.03
C GLY A 68 -7.30 19.22 -0.91
N GLU A 69 -8.16 19.63 0.01
CA GLU A 69 -8.82 18.70 0.91
C GLU A 69 -9.81 17.86 0.09
N GLY A 70 -9.33 16.70 -0.36
CA GLY A 70 -10.19 15.67 -0.91
C GLY A 70 -10.76 14.84 0.23
N GLU A 71 -11.94 15.21 0.72
CA GLU A 71 -12.79 14.30 1.49
C GLU A 71 -13.28 13.20 0.52
N TYR A 72 -12.70 12.00 0.60
CA TYR A 72 -13.31 10.84 -0.05
C TYR A 72 -14.40 10.30 0.88
N GLU A 73 -15.63 10.74 0.66
CA GLU A 73 -16.83 10.07 1.17
C GLU A 73 -17.02 8.78 0.37
N GLY A 74 -16.42 7.70 0.84
CA GLY A 74 -16.74 6.35 0.37
C GLY A 74 -18.04 5.88 1.00
N SER A 75 -19.18 6.31 0.46
CA SER A 75 -20.48 5.72 0.77
C SER A 75 -20.59 4.35 0.08
N GLY A 76 -20.23 3.29 0.81
CA GLY A 76 -20.48 1.90 0.45
C GLY A 76 -21.42 1.30 1.48
N THR A 77 -22.70 1.17 1.12
CA THR A 77 -23.73 0.56 1.97
C THR A 77 -23.44 -0.93 2.18
N GLU A 78 -23.46 -1.30 3.46
CA GLU A 78 -23.65 -2.63 4.06
C GLU A 78 -24.12 -3.79 3.16
N VAL A 79 -23.30 -4.85 3.02
CA VAL A 79 -23.81 -6.22 3.08
C VAL A 79 -22.78 -7.09 3.81
N GLN A 80 -23.08 -7.36 5.08
CA GLN A 80 -22.70 -8.52 5.88
C GLN A 80 -21.93 -9.60 5.10
N ARG A 81 -20.60 -9.52 5.06
CA ARG A 81 -19.74 -10.69 4.86
C ARG A 81 -19.00 -10.91 6.16
N LYS A 82 -19.39 -11.99 6.82
CA LYS A 82 -18.84 -12.51 8.07
C LYS A 82 -17.34 -12.22 8.15
N HIS A 83 -16.94 -11.51 9.20
CA HIS A 83 -15.55 -11.29 9.59
C HIS A 83 -14.82 -12.64 9.65
N SER A 84 -14.08 -13.00 8.62
CA SER A 84 -13.15 -14.12 8.60
C SER A 84 -12.35 -14.05 7.29
N LYS A 85 -11.03 -14.09 7.42
CA LYS A 85 -10.00 -13.99 6.38
C LYS A 85 -9.71 -12.56 5.90
N CYS A 86 -8.56 -12.07 6.36
CA CYS A 86 -7.76 -11.08 5.64
C CYS A 86 -7.84 -11.35 4.14
N GLY A 87 -8.42 -10.44 3.37
CA GLY A 87 -8.30 -10.48 1.92
C GLY A 87 -6.81 -10.35 1.58
N VAL A 88 -6.27 -11.36 0.91
CA VAL A 88 -4.94 -11.45 0.29
C VAL A 88 -4.30 -10.08 0.12
N CYS A 89 -3.10 -9.81 0.69
CA CYS A 89 -2.47 -8.50 0.52
C CYS A 89 -2.15 -8.29 -0.98
N LYS A 90 -3.04 -7.58 -1.66
CA LYS A 90 -3.17 -7.53 -3.12
C LYS A 90 -1.99 -6.84 -3.82
N TYR A 91 -1.13 -6.15 -3.07
CA TYR A 91 -0.07 -5.27 -3.58
C TYR A 91 1.33 -5.76 -3.17
N ARG A 92 1.61 -7.03 -3.48
CA ARG A 92 2.86 -7.78 -3.25
C ARG A 92 3.13 -8.27 -1.81
N ALA A 93 2.13 -8.85 -1.15
CA ALA A 93 2.40 -10.08 -0.38
C ALA A 93 1.91 -11.22 -1.26
N GLU A 94 2.81 -11.88 -1.98
CA GLU A 94 2.47 -13.16 -2.56
C GLU A 94 2.52 -14.16 -1.38
N CYS A 95 1.35 -14.59 -0.94
CA CYS A 95 1.25 -15.87 -0.25
C CYS A 95 1.47 -16.91 -1.34
N ASP A 96 2.56 -17.66 -1.23
CA ASP A 96 2.76 -18.87 -2.01
C ASP A 96 1.69 -19.87 -1.54
N GLU A 97 0.60 -19.99 -2.30
CA GLU A 97 -0.49 -20.94 -2.03
C GLU A 97 -0.16 -22.34 -2.61
N ASP A 98 1.11 -22.75 -2.62
CA ASP A 98 1.49 -24.12 -3.00
C ASP A 98 1.52 -25.06 -1.77
N ALA A 99 0.33 -25.39 -1.30
CA ALA A 99 0.09 -26.64 -0.57
C ALA A 99 -1.32 -27.14 -0.87
N GLU A 100 -1.59 -27.39 -2.14
CA GLU A 100 -2.71 -28.25 -2.56
C GLU A 100 -2.54 -29.62 -1.88
N ASN A 101 -3.35 -29.87 -0.85
CA ASN A 101 -3.51 -31.20 -0.27
C ASN A 101 -4.32 -32.06 -1.25
N VAL A 102 -3.62 -32.83 -2.09
CA VAL A 102 -4.22 -33.93 -2.84
C VAL A 102 -4.52 -35.06 -1.86
N GLY A 103 -5.81 -35.35 -1.70
CA GLY A 103 -6.33 -36.38 -0.79
C GLY A 103 -6.02 -37.82 -1.18
#